data_AF-A0A7S2QJL6-F1
#
_entry.id   AF-A0A7S2QJL6-F1
#
_cell.length_a   1.000
_cell.length_b   1.000
_cell.length_c   1.000
_cell.angle_alpha   90.00
_cell.angle_beta   90.00
_cell.angle_gamma   90.00
#
_symmetry.space_group_name_H-M   'P 1'
#
loop_
_entity.id
_entity.type
_entity.pdbx_description
1 polymer ?
#
loop_
_entity_poly.entity_id
_entity_poly.type
_entity_poly.pdbx_seq_one_letter_code
_entity_poly.pdbx_strand_id
1 'polypeptide(L)'
;GMGGGGGGGGGLAGGIKEGQRRSQVWREAWQKFCAVKGRAYNDPTRHSDMELVDFLEYAGEVASAGLDTYADQEGVDLAGRGLKRAAPASDWEPAAKRRSGGADSEKTSLVVKVKELQRSSQEMKQAWWTHCDEALGGVRDPNRHDAAVLSNFLASMGAA
;
A
#
# COMPACT_ATOMS: atom_id res chain seq x y z
N GLY A 1 -33.17 27.17 10.06
CA GLY A 1 -31.80 27.28 9.55
C GLY A 1 -30.84 26.65 10.53
N MET A 2 -29.62 26.35 10.07
CA MET A 2 -28.50 25.67 10.74
C MET A 2 -28.62 24.13 10.65
N GLY A 3 -27.77 23.37 9.97
CA GLY A 3 -26.44 23.61 9.41
C GLY A 3 -25.52 22.48 9.86
N GLY A 4 -24.86 21.77 8.94
CA GLY A 4 -23.87 20.75 9.29
C GLY A 4 -23.61 19.70 8.21
N GLY A 5 -23.15 20.12 7.03
CA GLY A 5 -22.55 19.22 6.06
C GLY A 5 -21.18 18.74 6.56
N GLY A 6 -21.08 17.46 6.92
CA GLY A 6 -19.83 16.80 7.28
C GLY A 6 -19.33 15.94 6.13
N GLY A 7 -18.34 16.42 5.37
CA GLY A 7 -17.69 15.66 4.31
C GLY A 7 -16.96 14.44 4.87
N GLY A 8 -17.58 13.26 4.78
CA GLY A 8 -16.99 12.00 5.22
C GLY A 8 -16.83 11.04 4.06
N GLY A 9 -15.72 11.11 3.33
CA GLY A 9 -15.40 10.11 2.29
C GLY A 9 -14.60 10.58 1.07
N GLY A 10 -13.87 11.70 1.14
CA GLY A 10 -12.94 12.09 0.07
C GLY A 10 -11.56 11.48 0.34
N GLY A 11 -11.22 10.35 -0.25
CA GLY A 11 -9.92 9.69 -0.06
C GLY A 11 -9.98 8.18 -0.25
N LEU A 12 -8.93 7.46 0.18
CA LEU A 12 -8.81 6.00 0.07
C LEU A 12 -10.02 5.26 0.67
N ALA A 13 -10.46 5.69 1.86
CA ALA A 13 -11.63 5.14 2.53
C ALA A 13 -12.91 5.33 1.70
N GLY A 14 -13.04 6.47 1.01
CA GLY A 14 -14.13 6.75 0.09
C GLY A 14 -14.15 5.81 -1.11
N GLY A 15 -12.98 5.56 -1.70
CA GLY A 15 -12.83 4.60 -2.81
C GLY A 15 -13.26 3.19 -2.41
N ILE A 16 -12.79 2.70 -1.25
CA ILE A 16 -13.19 1.38 -0.76
C ILE A 16 -14.68 1.35 -0.43
N LYS A 17 -15.24 2.41 0.16
CA LYS A 17 -16.67 2.51 0.47
C LYS A 17 -17.54 2.51 -0.79
N GLU A 18 -17.10 3.18 -1.84
CA GLU A 18 -17.78 3.13 -3.14
C GLU A 18 -17.73 1.73 -3.76
N GLY A 19 -16.57 1.06 -3.67
CA GLY A 19 -16.43 -0.36 -4.06
C GLY A 19 -17.38 -1.27 -3.27
N GLN A 20 -17.47 -1.11 -1.95
CA GLN A 20 -18.41 -1.86 -1.10
C GLN A 20 -19.87 -1.66 -1.53
N ARG A 21 -20.23 -0.43 -1.94
CA ARG A 21 -21.59 -0.05 -2.34
C ARG A 21 -21.96 -0.62 -3.70
N ARG A 22 -21.02 -0.68 -4.66
CA ARG A 22 -21.30 -1.09 -6.04
C ARG A 22 -21.01 -2.56 -6.34
N SER A 23 -20.14 -3.21 -5.59
CA SER A 23 -19.68 -4.57 -5.90
C SER A 23 -19.78 -5.49 -4.69
N GLN A 24 -20.56 -6.56 -4.81
CA GLN A 24 -20.68 -7.58 -3.77
C GLN A 24 -19.36 -8.32 -3.58
N VAL A 25 -18.68 -8.71 -4.66
CA VAL A 25 -17.38 -9.39 -4.60
C VAL A 25 -16.30 -8.52 -3.97
N TRP A 26 -16.31 -7.20 -4.23
CA TRP A 26 -15.40 -6.26 -3.56
C TRP A 26 -15.68 -6.16 -2.07
N ARG A 27 -16.96 -6.06 -1.69
CA ARG A 27 -17.39 -6.00 -0.29
C ARG A 27 -16.96 -7.25 0.47
N GLU A 28 -17.19 -8.43 -0.11
CA GLU A 28 -16.76 -9.71 0.46
C GLU A 28 -15.23 -9.79 0.56
N ALA A 29 -14.50 -9.38 -0.49
CA ALA A 29 -13.05 -9.35 -0.48
C ALA A 29 -12.51 -8.47 0.66
N TRP A 30 -13.08 -7.27 0.84
CA TRP A 30 -12.70 -6.38 1.93
C TRP A 30 -12.99 -6.98 3.32
N GLN A 31 -14.15 -7.64 3.50
CA GLN A 31 -14.48 -8.31 4.76
C GLN A 31 -13.50 -9.43 5.09
N LYS A 32 -13.17 -10.27 4.10
CA LYS A 32 -12.17 -11.34 4.24
C LYS A 32 -10.80 -10.75 4.55
N PHE A 33 -10.40 -9.69 3.87
CA PHE A 33 -9.14 -8.99 4.12
C PHE A 33 -9.07 -8.46 5.55
N CYS A 34 -10.11 -7.78 6.03
CA CYS A 34 -10.21 -7.32 7.42
C CYS A 34 -10.08 -8.48 8.41
N ALA A 35 -10.81 -9.58 8.19
CA ALA A 35 -10.77 -10.76 9.04
C ALA A 35 -9.37 -11.40 9.10
N VAL A 36 -8.69 -11.55 7.96
CA VAL A 36 -7.32 -12.09 7.87
C VAL A 36 -6.32 -11.21 8.63
N LYS A 37 -6.50 -9.89 8.61
CA LYS A 37 -5.67 -8.95 9.38
C LYS A 37 -6.06 -8.86 10.86
N GLY A 38 -6.98 -9.71 11.34
CA GLY A 38 -7.43 -9.74 12.74
C GLY A 38 -8.31 -8.56 13.13
N ARG A 39 -8.95 -7.88 12.17
CA ARG A 39 -9.82 -6.73 12.42
C ARG A 39 -11.27 -7.18 12.61
N ALA A 40 -11.93 -6.61 13.61
CA ALA A 40 -13.34 -6.88 13.91
C ALA A 40 -14.34 -5.94 13.20
N TYR A 41 -13.85 -4.97 12.42
CA TYR A 41 -14.69 -3.94 11.79
C TYR A 41 -14.36 -3.71 10.31
N ASN A 42 -15.41 -3.50 9.51
CA ASN A 42 -15.35 -3.39 8.05
C ASN A 42 -15.55 -1.95 7.54
N ASP A 43 -15.68 -0.96 8.42
CA ASP A 43 -15.82 0.45 8.04
C ASP A 43 -14.46 1.02 7.61
N PRO A 44 -14.26 1.37 6.31
CA PRO A 44 -12.97 1.85 5.82
C PRO A 44 -12.46 3.12 6.49
N THR A 45 -13.34 3.94 7.08
CA THR A 45 -12.92 5.17 7.81
C THR A 45 -12.23 4.87 9.14
N ARG A 46 -12.27 3.62 9.59
CA ARG A 46 -11.62 3.14 10.81
C ARG A 46 -10.26 2.47 10.55
N HIS A 47 -9.83 2.41 9.30
CA HIS A 47 -8.55 1.85 8.90
C HIS A 47 -7.59 2.97 8.54
N SER A 48 -6.30 2.73 8.78
CA SER A 48 -5.24 3.64 8.36
C SER A 48 -5.10 3.65 6.83
N ASP A 49 -4.56 4.74 6.28
CA ASP A 49 -4.28 4.84 4.84
C ASP A 49 -3.41 3.68 4.34
N MET A 50 -2.47 3.19 5.14
CA MET A 50 -1.64 2.02 4.80
C MET A 50 -2.48 0.73 4.69
N GLU A 51 -3.41 0.49 5.61
CA GLU A 51 -4.29 -0.69 5.52
C GLU A 51 -5.24 -0.62 4.33
N LEU A 52 -5.71 0.58 4.01
CA LEU A 52 -6.53 0.83 2.83
C LEU A 52 -5.72 0.61 1.55
N VAL A 53 -4.48 1.08 1.49
CA VAL A 53 -3.54 0.84 0.38
C VAL A 53 -3.18 -0.64 0.27
N ASP A 54 -2.88 -1.33 1.38
CA ASP A 54 -2.56 -2.76 1.39
C ASP A 54 -3.69 -3.59 0.75
N PHE A 55 -4.95 -3.22 0.99
CA PHE A 55 -6.07 -3.88 0.33
C PHE A 55 -6.21 -3.54 -1.15
N LEU A 56 -6.02 -2.27 -1.53
CA LEU A 56 -6.06 -1.88 -2.94
C LEU A 56 -4.97 -2.59 -3.75
N GLU A 57 -3.78 -2.71 -3.19
CA GLU A 57 -2.66 -3.45 -3.79
C GLU A 57 -3.01 -4.93 -3.91
N TYR A 58 -3.43 -5.57 -2.82
CA TYR A 58 -3.83 -6.98 -2.84
C TYR A 58 -4.95 -7.25 -3.85
N ALA A 59 -5.97 -6.39 -3.90
CA ALA A 59 -7.06 -6.51 -4.86
C ALA A 59 -6.57 -6.32 -6.31
N GLY A 60 -5.64 -5.38 -6.53
CA GLY A 60 -5.01 -5.13 -7.83
C GLY A 60 -4.17 -6.31 -8.31
N GLU A 61 -3.34 -6.89 -7.45
CA GLU A 61 -2.53 -8.08 -7.73
C GLU A 61 -3.41 -9.28 -8.10
N VAL A 62 -4.46 -9.55 -7.31
CA VAL A 62 -5.41 -10.64 -7.58
C VAL A 62 -6.16 -10.41 -8.89
N ALA A 63 -6.62 -9.19 -9.15
CA ALA A 63 -7.31 -8.85 -10.40
C ALA A 63 -6.39 -8.98 -11.61
N SER A 64 -5.15 -8.50 -11.50
CA SER A 64 -4.15 -8.60 -12.58
C SER A 64 -3.85 -10.07 -12.90
N ALA A 65 -3.56 -10.90 -11.91
CA ALA A 65 -3.27 -12.31 -12.11
C ALA A 65 -4.47 -13.07 -12.72
N GLY A 66 -5.68 -12.73 -12.28
CA GLY A 66 -6.91 -13.28 -12.87
C GLY A 66 -7.10 -12.88 -14.33
N LEU A 67 -6.78 -11.63 -14.68
CA LEU A 67 -6.85 -11.14 -16.06
C LEU A 67 -5.77 -11.76 -16.96
N ASP A 68 -4.56 -11.98 -16.46
CA ASP A 68 -3.52 -12.70 -17.20
C ASP A 68 -3.99 -14.11 -17.55
N THR A 69 -4.53 -14.83 -16.56
CA THR A 69 -5.09 -16.18 -16.76
C THR A 69 -6.24 -16.18 -17.76
N TYR A 70 -7.12 -15.19 -17.69
CA TYR A 70 -8.24 -15.06 -18.63
C TYR A 70 -7.77 -14.73 -20.05
N ALA A 71 -6.77 -13.86 -20.20
CA ALA A 71 -6.21 -13.52 -21.49
C ALA A 71 -5.55 -14.74 -22.17
N ASP A 72 -4.85 -15.58 -21.41
CA ASP A 72 -4.27 -16.82 -21.92
C ASP A 72 -5.36 -17.79 -22.43
N GLN A 73 -6.49 -17.91 -21.72
CA GLN A 73 -7.62 -18.75 -22.12
C GLN A 73 -8.28 -18.27 -23.42
N GLU A 74 -8.39 -16.95 -23.59
CA GLU A 74 -8.98 -16.33 -24.78
C GLU A 74 -7.95 -16.12 -25.92
N GLY A 75 -6.69 -16.53 -25.73
CA GLY A 75 -5.62 -16.36 -26.72
C GLY A 75 -5.25 -14.89 -26.99
N VAL A 76 -5.45 -14.00 -26.02
CA VAL A 76 -5.20 -12.57 -26.13
C VAL A 76 -3.74 -12.26 -25.75
N ASP A 77 -2.93 -11.88 -26.74
CA ASP A 77 -1.57 -11.40 -26.50
C ASP A 77 -1.57 -9.98 -25.89
N LEU A 78 -1.52 -9.90 -24.56
CA LEU A 78 -1.44 -8.63 -23.83
C LEU A 78 -0.09 -7.92 -24.05
N ALA A 79 1.00 -8.67 -24.20
CA ALA A 79 2.35 -8.11 -24.40
C ALA A 79 2.47 -7.45 -25.78
N GLY A 80 1.96 -8.10 -26.83
CA GLY A 80 1.88 -7.55 -28.18
C GLY A 80 0.96 -6.34 -28.31
N ARG A 81 0.00 -6.19 -27.38
CA ARG A 81 -0.84 -4.97 -27.25
C ARG A 81 -0.14 -3.81 -26.53
N GLY A 82 1.12 -3.98 -26.15
CA GLY A 82 1.91 -2.93 -25.51
C GLY A 82 1.55 -2.69 -24.04
N LEU A 83 0.81 -3.61 -23.39
CA LEU A 83 0.62 -3.56 -21.94
C LEU A 83 1.95 -3.91 -21.28
N LYS A 84 2.59 -2.90 -20.67
CA LYS A 84 3.78 -3.12 -19.85
C LYS A 84 3.35 -3.67 -18.50
N ARG A 85 4.03 -4.72 -18.03
CA ARG A 85 3.95 -5.12 -16.61
C ARG A 85 4.22 -3.88 -15.76
N ALA A 86 3.33 -3.60 -14.80
CA ALA A 86 3.57 -2.54 -13.83
C ALA A 86 4.91 -2.81 -13.15
N ALA A 87 5.74 -1.78 -13.01
CA ALA A 87 6.91 -1.87 -12.14
C ALA A 87 6.44 -2.29 -10.74
N PRO A 88 7.20 -3.11 -10.00
CA PRO A 88 6.85 -3.48 -8.63
C PRO A 88 6.52 -2.20 -7.85
N ALA A 89 5.41 -2.22 -7.08
CA ALA A 89 4.66 -1.12 -6.44
C ALA A 89 5.48 -0.14 -5.55
N SER A 90 6.55 0.41 -6.10
CA SER A 90 7.51 1.27 -5.43
C SER A 90 7.22 2.75 -5.65
N ASP A 91 6.43 3.11 -6.66
CA ASP A 91 6.21 4.51 -7.08
C ASP A 91 4.73 4.91 -7.02
N TRP A 92 4.11 4.98 -5.83
CA TRP A 92 2.75 5.50 -5.70
C TRP A 92 2.64 7.05 -5.77
N GLU A 93 3.68 7.76 -6.22
CA GLU A 93 3.55 9.20 -6.44
C GLU A 93 2.84 9.54 -7.76
N PRO A 94 1.86 10.48 -7.75
CA PRO A 94 1.35 11.03 -9.00
C PRO A 94 2.51 11.66 -9.78
N ALA A 95 2.59 11.34 -11.08
CA ALA A 95 3.68 11.68 -11.99
C ALA A 95 4.12 13.17 -11.99
N ALA A 96 3.28 14.08 -11.46
CA ALA A 96 3.55 15.50 -11.32
C ALA A 96 4.69 15.85 -10.33
N LYS A 97 5.12 14.94 -9.46
CA LYS A 97 6.15 15.23 -8.43
C LYS A 97 7.56 14.72 -8.75
N ARG A 98 7.78 14.18 -9.95
CA ARG A 98 9.10 13.78 -10.44
C ARG A 98 9.98 15.00 -10.73
N ARG A 99 10.56 15.62 -9.71
CA ARG A 99 11.73 16.49 -9.88
C ARG A 99 12.85 16.09 -8.91
N SER A 100 14.02 15.93 -9.52
CA SER A 100 15.37 15.90 -8.94
C SER A 100 15.96 14.54 -8.56
N GLY A 101 16.38 13.77 -9.56
CA GLY A 101 17.28 12.63 -9.38
C GLY A 101 18.67 13.03 -8.89
N GLY A 102 19.26 12.19 -8.05
CA GLY A 102 20.66 12.26 -7.62
C GLY A 102 20.90 11.59 -6.26
N ALA A 103 20.25 12.09 -5.21
CA ALA A 103 20.32 11.52 -3.85
C ALA A 103 19.25 10.43 -3.60
N ASP A 104 18.22 10.37 -4.45
CA ASP A 104 17.05 9.53 -4.26
C ASP A 104 17.31 8.03 -4.49
N SER A 105 18.35 7.62 -5.23
CA SER A 105 18.57 6.20 -5.53
C SER A 105 18.85 5.37 -4.27
N GLU A 106 19.71 5.87 -3.37
CA GLU A 106 20.07 5.16 -2.13
C GLU A 106 18.89 5.14 -1.16
N LYS A 107 18.24 6.29 -0.95
CA LYS A 107 17.02 6.38 -0.15
C LYS A 107 15.94 5.42 -0.67
N THR A 108 15.74 5.36 -2.00
CA THR A 108 14.77 4.46 -2.63
C THR A 108 15.10 3.00 -2.34
N SER A 109 16.36 2.59 -2.47
CA SER A 109 16.79 1.24 -2.11
C SER A 109 16.57 0.92 -0.63
N LEU A 110 16.82 1.87 0.28
CA LEU A 110 16.57 1.69 1.71
C LEU A 110 15.07 1.60 2.02
N VAL A 111 14.23 2.42 1.38
CA VAL A 111 12.76 2.31 1.47
C VAL A 111 12.30 0.93 1.04
N VAL A 112 12.81 0.41 -0.07
CA VAL A 112 12.46 -0.93 -0.57
C VAL A 112 12.83 -1.99 0.45
N LYS A 113 14.05 -1.96 1.00
CA LYS A 113 14.50 -2.91 2.03
C LYS A 113 13.64 -2.87 3.30
N VAL A 114 13.29 -1.67 3.79
CA VAL A 114 12.41 -1.55 4.98
C VAL A 114 11.02 -2.11 4.68
N LYS A 115 10.47 -1.85 3.48
CA LYS A 115 9.18 -2.44 3.06
C LYS A 115 9.26 -3.96 2.91
N GLU A 116 10.36 -4.49 2.40
CA GLU A 116 10.59 -5.95 2.32
C GLU A 116 10.66 -6.59 3.70
N LEU A 117 11.36 -5.98 4.65
CA LEU A 117 11.35 -6.43 6.05
C LEU A 117 9.96 -6.39 6.68
N GLN A 118 9.19 -5.33 6.44
CA GLN A 118 7.80 -5.25 6.90
C GLN A 118 6.91 -6.37 6.32
N ARG A 119 7.22 -6.86 5.12
CA ARG A 119 6.50 -7.96 4.47
C ARG A 119 6.99 -9.34 4.91
N SER A 120 8.28 -9.48 5.20
CA SER A 120 8.90 -10.77 5.52
C SER A 120 8.46 -11.32 6.87
N SER A 121 8.17 -10.46 7.84
CA SER A 121 7.68 -10.88 9.16
C SER A 121 6.82 -9.81 9.82
N GLN A 122 5.77 -10.27 10.52
CA GLN A 122 4.98 -9.39 11.40
C GLN A 122 5.83 -8.79 12.52
N GLU A 123 6.83 -9.52 13.00
CA GLU A 123 7.77 -9.05 14.03
C GLU A 123 8.59 -7.86 13.52
N MET A 124 9.16 -7.96 12.31
CA MET A 124 9.94 -6.89 11.69
C MET A 124 9.07 -5.68 11.36
N LYS A 125 7.81 -5.91 10.98
CA LYS A 125 6.82 -4.84 10.82
C LYS A 125 6.56 -4.11 12.15
N GLN A 126 6.36 -4.84 13.24
CA GLN A 126 6.17 -4.25 14.57
C GLN A 126 7.43 -3.51 15.04
N ALA A 127 8.63 -4.05 14.79
CA ALA A 127 9.88 -3.40 15.16
C ALA A 127 10.03 -2.02 14.49
N TRP A 128 9.70 -1.93 13.19
CA TRP A 128 9.68 -0.64 12.49
C TRP A 128 8.62 0.31 13.07
N TRP A 129 7.44 -0.20 13.39
CA TRP A 129 6.35 0.60 13.96
C TRP A 129 6.71 1.19 15.31
N THR A 130 7.24 0.37 16.22
CA THR A 130 7.73 0.81 17.52
C THR A 130 8.81 1.88 17.36
N HIS A 131 9.77 1.64 16.47
CA HIS A 131 10.82 2.63 16.19
C HIS A 131 10.25 3.98 15.72
N CYS A 132 9.24 3.95 14.84
CA CYS A 132 8.59 5.16 14.36
C CYS A 132 7.78 5.88 15.44
N ASP A 133 7.08 5.12 16.29
CA ASP A 133 6.26 5.68 17.38
C ASP A 133 7.13 6.35 18.45
N GLU A 134 8.27 5.75 18.77
CA GLU A 134 9.18 6.24 19.82
C GLU A 134 10.06 7.39 19.34
N ALA A 135 10.55 7.34 18.09
CA ALA A 135 11.61 8.24 17.62
C ALA A 135 11.21 9.14 16.45
N LEU A 136 10.14 8.83 15.70
CA LEU A 136 9.84 9.48 14.41
C LEU A 136 8.43 10.07 14.35
N GLY A 137 7.86 10.42 15.52
CA GLY A 137 6.56 11.07 15.62
C GLY A 137 5.39 10.22 15.14
N GLY A 138 5.53 8.88 15.18
CA GLY A 138 4.51 7.93 14.73
C GLY A 138 4.33 7.84 13.22
N VAL A 139 5.18 8.51 12.43
CA VAL A 139 5.14 8.40 10.98
C VAL A 139 5.75 7.06 10.58
N ARG A 140 4.95 6.11 10.11
CA ARG A 140 5.42 4.73 9.81
C ARG A 140 5.71 4.46 8.33
N ASP A 141 5.55 5.46 7.46
CA ASP A 141 5.87 5.34 6.04
C ASP A 141 7.38 5.55 5.80
N PRO A 142 8.13 4.52 5.35
CA PRO A 142 9.56 4.65 5.07
C PRO A 142 9.91 5.78 4.09
N ASN A 143 9.04 6.13 3.13
CA ASN A 143 9.31 7.23 2.19
C ASN A 143 9.36 8.61 2.87
N ARG A 144 8.70 8.75 4.03
CA ARG A 144 8.64 9.99 4.80
C ARG A 144 9.89 10.24 5.65
N HIS A 145 10.78 9.24 5.75
CA HIS A 145 12.00 9.35 6.53
C HIS A 145 13.21 9.51 5.64
N ASP A 146 14.26 10.12 6.17
CA ASP A 146 15.51 10.29 5.43
C ASP A 146 16.33 9.00 5.38
N ALA A 147 17.22 8.91 4.40
CA ALA A 147 18.07 7.73 4.18
C ALA A 147 18.83 7.31 5.46
N ALA A 148 19.28 8.28 6.27
CA ALA A 148 19.97 7.99 7.54
C ALA A 148 19.10 7.22 8.53
N VAL A 149 17.81 7.58 8.66
CA VAL A 149 16.86 6.89 9.55
C VAL A 149 16.62 5.46 9.06
N LEU A 150 16.39 5.31 7.76
CA LEU A 150 16.14 4.00 7.14
C LEU A 150 17.35 3.08 7.26
N SER A 151 18.55 3.59 6.98
CA SER A 151 19.80 2.85 7.11
C SER A 151 20.05 2.43 8.57
N ASN A 152 19.86 3.35 9.53
CA ASN A 152 20.03 3.05 10.96
C ASN A 152 19.08 1.95 11.43
N PHE A 153 17.81 2.00 10.99
CA PHE A 153 16.85 0.96 11.33
C PHE A 153 17.25 -0.39 10.73
N LEU A 154 17.62 -0.44 9.44
CA LEU A 154 18.07 -1.67 8.78
C LEU A 154 19.30 -2.29 9.47
N ALA A 155 20.25 -1.45 9.88
CA ALA A 155 21.42 -1.88 10.65
C ALA A 155 21.01 -2.47 12.01
N SER A 156 20.03 -1.87 12.69
CA SER A 156 19.52 -2.38 13.98
C SER A 156 18.79 -3.72 13.87
N MET A 157 18.26 -4.05 12.69
CA MET A 157 17.55 -5.31 12.42
C MET A 157 18.48 -6.42 11.86
N GLY A 158 19.77 -6.14 11.69
CA GLY A 158 20.76 -7.12 11.19
C GLY A 158 20.78 -7.31 9.67
N ALA A 159 20.17 -6.40 8.90
CA ALA A 159 20.20 -6.41 7.43
C ALA A 159 21.39 -5.56 6.93
N ALA A 160 22.60 -6.13 6.96
CA ALA A 160 23.78 -5.56 6.31
C ALA A 160 23.82 -5.93 4.81
#